data_AF-A0A543DQ64-F1
#
_entry.id   AF-A0A543DQ64-F1
#
_cell.length_a   1.000
_cell.length_b   1.000
_cell.length_c   1.000
_cell.angle_alpha   90.00
_cell.angle_beta   90.00
_cell.angle_gamma   90.00
#
_symmetry.space_group_name_H-M   'P 1'
#
loop_
_entity.id
_entity.type
_entity.pdbx_description
1 polymer ?
#
loop_
_entity_poly.entity_id
_entity_poly.type
_entity_poly.pdbx_seq_one_letter_code
_entity_poly.pdbx_strand_id
1 'polypeptide(L)'
;MSCVAEDAAVRAERHNAVELLVLDRPRKLNAFDLPMLTELDAHLAHVVADREVKAVVLTGGLRAFSAGADIRGYVDASAVQLRRIAEAAGAVCRRLAELPVPTVAAVHGLALGGGFEVVLACDLVVAAEDAQLGLPETELGLIPGWGGTQRLTRLLGVHRALELILTAGRLDAAEAHRIGVVNRVRPVDDVVPDALAWAEELASRAPHALAAAKTAVRAAAAGAGEQGFVRERELLLGLHPTADGVEGCAPSWGSGRRCSAGGSGSGVLATTPRHGHLECCTHHDSSRDPRSRAIQPGVSKRTGGAPTSDVRWVSNVSNALAPTDPGLPEVRHPALPDSAVSVGTAPGMWFSHTPVSLEWASREIALRERANVHRGEPSPGPRTSAGGRRATRRMLCRQDGWAAHPS
;
A
#
# COMPACT_ATOMS: atom_id res chain seq x y z
N MET A 1 -44.86 -10.01 17.50
CA MET A 1 -44.04 -9.27 16.53
C MET A 1 -42.78 -10.08 16.32
N SER A 2 -42.55 -10.61 15.12
CA SER A 2 -41.30 -11.30 14.80
C SER A 2 -40.18 -10.26 14.72
N CYS A 3 -39.16 -10.40 15.55
CA CYS A 3 -37.89 -9.70 15.34
C CYS A 3 -37.30 -10.22 14.04
N VAL A 4 -37.50 -9.50 12.94
CA VAL A 4 -36.69 -9.69 11.74
C VAL A 4 -35.30 -9.26 12.16
N ALA A 5 -34.34 -10.19 12.15
CA ALA A 5 -32.93 -9.81 12.26
C ALA A 5 -32.66 -8.84 11.10
N GLU A 6 -32.14 -7.65 11.38
CA GLU A 6 -31.69 -6.78 10.29
C GLU A 6 -30.56 -7.52 9.57
N ASP A 7 -30.76 -7.80 8.28
CA ASP A 7 -29.73 -8.42 7.45
C ASP A 7 -28.48 -7.54 7.49
N ALA A 8 -27.31 -8.17 7.68
CA ALA A 8 -26.01 -7.50 7.80
C ALA A 8 -25.77 -6.54 6.62
N ALA A 9 -25.49 -5.27 6.91
CA ALA A 9 -25.31 -4.25 5.87
C ALA A 9 -23.95 -4.39 5.16
N VAL A 10 -23.01 -5.13 5.75
CA VAL A 10 -21.74 -5.54 5.15
C VAL A 10 -21.49 -7.01 5.44
N ARG A 11 -21.60 -7.85 4.42
CA ARG A 11 -21.23 -9.27 4.52
C ARG A 11 -19.74 -9.46 4.29
N ALA A 12 -19.19 -10.50 4.88
CA ALA A 12 -17.79 -10.89 4.72
C ALA A 12 -17.70 -12.36 4.29
N GLU A 13 -16.90 -12.63 3.27
CA GLU A 13 -16.69 -13.95 2.67
C GLU A 13 -15.19 -14.25 2.56
N ARG A 14 -14.73 -15.40 3.08
CA ARG A 14 -13.31 -15.77 3.03
C ARG A 14 -12.97 -16.51 1.75
N HIS A 15 -11.99 -15.99 1.01
CA HIS A 15 -11.37 -16.64 -0.15
C HIS A 15 -9.88 -16.86 0.13
N ASN A 16 -9.50 -18.07 0.58
CA ASN A 16 -8.11 -18.40 0.97
C ASN A 16 -7.57 -17.42 2.04
N ALA A 17 -6.63 -16.53 1.67
CA ALA A 17 -6.08 -15.49 2.53
C ALA A 17 -6.63 -14.07 2.21
N VAL A 18 -7.72 -14.00 1.46
CA VAL A 18 -8.40 -12.76 1.04
C VAL A 18 -9.75 -12.67 1.73
N GLU A 19 -10.07 -11.50 2.27
CA GLU A 19 -11.42 -11.20 2.74
C GLU A 19 -12.20 -10.43 1.68
N LEU A 20 -13.33 -10.97 1.22
CA LEU A 20 -14.28 -10.29 0.34
C LEU A 20 -15.35 -9.63 1.20
N LEU A 21 -15.32 -8.30 1.28
CA LEU A 21 -16.34 -7.48 1.92
C LEU A 21 -17.37 -7.04 0.88
N VAL A 22 -18.64 -7.36 1.13
CA VAL A 22 -19.76 -7.05 0.24
C VAL A 22 -20.71 -6.09 0.94
N LEU A 23 -20.81 -4.87 0.41
CA LEU A 23 -21.83 -3.90 0.81
C LEU A 23 -23.21 -4.42 0.39
N ASP A 24 -24.10 -4.71 1.34
CA ASP A 24 -25.36 -5.41 1.08
C ASP A 24 -26.58 -4.61 1.56
N ARG A 25 -26.75 -3.42 0.95
CA ARG A 25 -28.01 -2.65 1.01
C ARG A 25 -28.57 -2.41 -0.41
N PRO A 26 -28.79 -3.45 -1.23
CA PRO A 26 -29.10 -3.31 -2.65
C PRO A 26 -30.40 -2.55 -2.92
N ARG A 27 -31.35 -2.53 -1.97
CA ARG A 27 -32.59 -1.73 -2.03
C ARG A 27 -32.33 -0.22 -1.98
N LYS A 28 -31.23 0.21 -1.37
CA LYS A 28 -30.76 1.61 -1.29
C LYS A 28 -29.51 1.87 -2.16
N LEU A 29 -29.21 0.98 -3.12
CA LEU A 29 -27.99 1.06 -3.95
C LEU A 29 -26.71 1.20 -3.10
N ASN A 30 -26.66 0.48 -1.97
CA ASN A 30 -25.53 0.51 -1.03
C ASN A 30 -25.18 1.91 -0.51
N ALA A 31 -26.17 2.79 -0.41
CA ALA A 31 -26.01 4.06 0.28
C ALA A 31 -25.67 3.84 1.76
N PHE A 32 -24.62 4.51 2.22
CA PHE A 32 -24.05 4.40 3.56
C PHE A 32 -24.83 5.23 4.58
N ASP A 33 -25.18 4.61 5.70
CA ASP A 33 -25.59 5.28 6.93
C ASP A 33 -24.67 4.89 8.09
N LEU A 34 -24.92 5.46 9.28
CA LEU A 34 -24.06 5.25 10.44
C LEU A 34 -23.95 3.75 10.85
N PRO A 35 -25.03 2.94 10.88
CA PRO A 35 -24.92 1.49 11.09
C PRO A 35 -23.97 0.82 10.10
N MET A 36 -24.16 1.01 8.79
CA MET A 36 -23.33 0.38 7.75
C MET A 36 -21.86 0.81 7.82
N LEU A 37 -21.59 2.09 8.13
CA LEU A 37 -20.23 2.59 8.37
C LEU A 37 -19.59 1.97 9.61
N THR A 38 -20.36 1.76 10.67
CA THR A 38 -19.89 1.12 11.91
C THR A 38 -19.57 -0.36 11.68
N GLU A 39 -20.41 -1.05 10.91
CA GLU A 39 -20.21 -2.45 10.53
C GLU A 39 -18.97 -2.62 9.63
N LEU A 40 -18.77 -1.72 8.65
CA LEU A 40 -17.56 -1.71 7.83
C LEU A 40 -16.31 -1.44 8.67
N ASP A 41 -16.34 -0.51 9.63
CA ASP A 41 -15.20 -0.25 10.52
C ASP A 41 -14.86 -1.48 11.39
N ALA A 42 -15.87 -2.22 11.85
CA ALA A 42 -15.71 -3.45 12.61
C ALA A 42 -15.07 -4.58 11.77
N HIS A 43 -15.48 -4.77 10.52
CA HIS A 43 -14.84 -5.70 9.59
C HIS A 43 -13.38 -5.33 9.31
N LEU A 44 -13.11 -4.04 9.07
CA LEU A 44 -11.73 -3.56 8.88
C LEU A 44 -10.87 -3.71 10.14
N ALA A 45 -11.46 -3.59 11.34
CA ALA A 45 -10.78 -3.91 12.60
C ALA A 45 -10.51 -5.42 12.76
N HIS A 46 -11.42 -6.28 12.32
CA HIS A 46 -11.21 -7.73 12.29
C HIS A 46 -10.04 -8.12 11.37
N VAL A 47 -9.95 -7.53 10.17
CA VAL A 47 -8.83 -7.73 9.23
C VAL A 47 -7.47 -7.35 9.85
N VAL A 48 -7.42 -6.33 10.72
CA VAL A 48 -6.17 -5.96 11.42
C VAL A 48 -5.82 -6.95 12.54
N ALA A 49 -6.82 -7.59 13.15
CA ALA A 49 -6.63 -8.54 14.25
C ALA A 49 -6.24 -9.95 13.78
N ASP A 50 -6.75 -10.37 12.62
CA ASP A 50 -6.53 -11.71 12.08
C ASP A 50 -5.37 -11.76 11.06
N ARG A 51 -4.37 -12.58 11.38
CA ARG A 51 -3.12 -12.73 10.60
C ARG A 51 -3.26 -13.64 9.38
N GLU A 52 -4.34 -14.41 9.29
CA GLU A 52 -4.62 -15.20 8.10
C GLU A 52 -5.17 -14.33 6.95
N VAL A 53 -5.68 -13.13 7.26
CA VAL A 53 -6.03 -12.14 6.23
C VAL A 53 -4.75 -11.48 5.71
N LYS A 54 -4.54 -11.55 4.39
CA LYS A 54 -3.37 -10.98 3.71
C LYS A 54 -3.74 -10.00 2.58
N ALA A 55 -5.01 -9.92 2.19
CA ALA A 55 -5.57 -8.87 1.33
C ALA A 55 -7.09 -8.74 1.55
N VAL A 56 -7.67 -7.63 1.09
CA VAL A 56 -9.12 -7.37 1.11
C VAL A 56 -9.61 -7.00 -0.29
N VAL A 57 -10.76 -7.55 -0.69
CA VAL A 57 -11.56 -7.06 -1.81
C VAL A 57 -12.84 -6.41 -1.25
N LEU A 58 -13.21 -5.24 -1.75
CA LEU A 58 -14.44 -4.55 -1.38
C LEU A 58 -15.34 -4.37 -2.61
N THR A 59 -16.61 -4.77 -2.53
CA THR A 59 -17.60 -4.64 -3.62
C THR A 59 -18.99 -4.31 -3.09
N GLY A 60 -19.91 -3.93 -3.99
CA GLY A 60 -21.35 -3.76 -3.68
C GLY A 60 -22.27 -4.82 -4.29
N GLY A 61 -21.69 -5.87 -4.88
CA GLY A 61 -22.47 -6.86 -5.64
C GLY A 61 -23.09 -6.26 -6.91
N LEU A 62 -24.14 -6.92 -7.42
CA LEU A 62 -24.52 -6.85 -8.83
C LEU A 62 -25.21 -5.55 -9.31
N ARG A 63 -25.61 -4.61 -8.43
CA ARG A 63 -26.42 -3.44 -8.83
C ARG A 63 -25.67 -2.12 -8.87
N ALA A 64 -24.76 -1.92 -7.92
CA ALA A 64 -23.97 -0.70 -7.73
C ALA A 64 -22.94 -0.99 -6.63
N PHE A 65 -21.75 -0.41 -6.74
CA PHE A 65 -20.81 -0.37 -5.63
C PHE A 65 -21.42 0.40 -4.45
N SER A 66 -21.71 1.70 -4.63
CA SER A 66 -22.45 2.53 -3.69
C SER A 66 -22.90 3.86 -4.31
N ALA A 67 -24.14 4.25 -4.06
CA ALA A 67 -24.70 5.56 -4.43
C ALA A 67 -24.24 6.72 -3.50
N GLY A 68 -23.39 6.46 -2.50
CA GLY A 68 -22.87 7.50 -1.60
C GLY A 68 -23.47 7.47 -0.21
N ALA A 69 -23.65 8.64 0.40
CA ALA A 69 -24.32 8.77 1.69
C ALA A 69 -25.85 8.59 1.55
N ASP A 70 -26.52 8.02 2.55
CA ASP A 70 -27.98 7.97 2.61
C ASP A 70 -28.56 9.35 2.99
N ILE A 71 -28.58 10.27 2.02
CA ILE A 71 -29.02 11.66 2.19
C ILE A 71 -30.46 11.81 2.71
N ARG A 72 -31.30 10.76 2.63
CA ARG A 72 -32.64 10.79 3.23
C ARG A 72 -32.57 10.90 4.74
N GLY A 73 -31.55 10.28 5.36
CA GLY A 73 -31.26 10.43 6.78
C GLY A 73 -30.64 11.77 7.15
N TYR A 74 -30.24 12.61 6.18
CA TYR A 74 -29.61 13.92 6.45
C TYR A 74 -30.63 15.05 6.60
N VAL A 75 -31.78 14.96 5.93
CA VAL A 75 -32.81 16.03 5.92
C VAL A 75 -33.30 16.37 7.33
N ASP A 76 -33.55 15.34 8.14
CA ASP A 76 -34.06 15.47 9.51
C ASP A 76 -32.95 15.38 10.59
N ALA A 77 -31.67 15.31 10.18
CA ALA A 77 -30.55 15.13 11.10
C ALA A 77 -30.09 16.46 11.73
N SER A 78 -29.89 16.44 13.05
CA SER A 78 -29.19 17.53 13.73
C SER A 78 -27.73 17.62 13.27
N ALA A 79 -27.12 18.82 13.41
CA ALA A 79 -25.71 19.04 13.11
C ALA A 79 -24.77 18.07 13.86
N VAL A 80 -25.15 17.60 15.06
CA VAL A 80 -24.40 16.60 15.84
C VAL A 80 -24.47 15.22 15.18
N GLN A 81 -25.62 14.82 14.63
CA GLN A 81 -25.76 13.56 13.90
C GLN A 81 -24.98 13.59 12.58
N LEU A 82 -25.11 14.68 11.79
CA LEU A 82 -24.36 14.87 10.55
C LEU A 82 -22.85 14.84 10.80
N ARG A 83 -22.37 15.52 11.85
CA ARG A 83 -20.96 15.47 12.28
C ARG A 83 -20.51 14.05 12.60
N ARG A 84 -21.27 13.27 13.37
CA ARG A 84 -20.95 11.87 13.69
C ARG A 84 -20.84 11.00 12.44
N ILE A 85 -21.72 11.17 11.46
CA ILE A 85 -21.67 10.42 10.20
C ILE A 85 -20.41 10.78 9.40
N ALA A 86 -20.09 12.07 9.27
CA ALA A 86 -18.89 12.53 8.58
C ALA A 86 -17.59 12.07 9.28
N GLU A 87 -17.54 12.13 10.62
CA GLU A 87 -16.40 11.64 11.41
C GLU A 87 -16.23 10.11 11.27
N ALA A 88 -17.33 9.34 11.33
CA ALA A 88 -17.30 7.88 11.15
C ALA A 88 -16.84 7.49 9.74
N ALA A 89 -17.39 8.11 8.69
CA ALA A 89 -17.00 7.79 7.32
C ALA A 89 -15.57 8.24 6.98
N GLY A 90 -15.15 9.41 7.49
CA GLY A 90 -13.76 9.86 7.39
C GLY A 90 -12.78 8.96 8.18
N ALA A 91 -13.23 8.29 9.24
CA ALA A 91 -12.45 7.27 9.94
C ALA A 91 -12.36 5.97 9.12
N VAL A 92 -13.47 5.45 8.59
CA VAL A 92 -13.50 4.27 7.70
C VAL A 92 -12.59 4.46 6.49
N CYS A 93 -12.73 5.57 5.76
CA CYS A 93 -11.90 5.86 4.58
C CYS A 93 -10.42 6.05 4.94
N ARG A 94 -10.10 6.41 6.18
CA ARG A 94 -8.71 6.49 6.67
C ARG A 94 -8.17 5.12 7.03
N ARG A 95 -8.93 4.31 7.78
CA ARG A 95 -8.57 2.94 8.15
C ARG A 95 -8.34 2.06 6.93
N LEU A 96 -9.20 2.16 5.91
CA LEU A 96 -9.05 1.43 4.64
C LEU A 96 -7.75 1.83 3.92
N ALA A 97 -7.47 3.13 3.86
CA ALA A 97 -6.24 3.69 3.31
C ALA A 97 -4.96 3.33 4.10
N GLU A 98 -5.08 3.11 5.41
CA GLU A 98 -3.97 2.78 6.32
C GLU A 98 -3.87 1.28 6.65
N LEU A 99 -4.76 0.46 6.09
CA LEU A 99 -4.83 -0.99 6.36
C LEU A 99 -3.49 -1.67 6.03
N PRO A 100 -2.93 -2.52 6.91
CA PRO A 100 -1.61 -3.13 6.70
C PRO A 100 -1.59 -4.14 5.54
N VAL A 101 -2.76 -4.63 5.12
CA VAL A 101 -2.93 -5.47 3.93
C VAL A 101 -3.40 -4.65 2.72
N PRO A 102 -3.12 -5.10 1.48
CA PRO A 102 -3.63 -4.48 0.26
C PRO A 102 -5.16 -4.53 0.18
N THR A 103 -5.73 -3.50 -0.43
CA THR A 103 -7.18 -3.33 -0.61
C THR A 103 -7.51 -3.12 -2.09
N VAL A 104 -8.41 -3.93 -2.64
CA VAL A 104 -8.87 -3.84 -4.04
C VAL A 104 -10.36 -3.50 -4.06
N ALA A 105 -10.74 -2.38 -4.66
CA ALA A 105 -12.13 -2.08 -4.96
C ALA A 105 -12.56 -2.82 -6.25
N ALA A 106 -13.62 -3.61 -6.15
CA ALA A 106 -14.30 -4.27 -7.26
C ALA A 106 -15.62 -3.52 -7.53
N VAL A 107 -15.58 -2.59 -8.48
CA VAL A 107 -16.61 -1.56 -8.71
C VAL A 107 -17.55 -1.95 -9.86
N HIS A 108 -18.84 -2.07 -9.55
CA HIS A 108 -19.92 -2.28 -10.51
C HIS A 108 -20.87 -1.08 -10.53
N GLY A 109 -21.42 -0.71 -11.69
CA GLY A 109 -22.42 0.35 -11.79
C GLY A 109 -22.01 1.64 -11.07
N LEU A 110 -22.84 2.14 -10.15
CA LEU A 110 -22.58 3.41 -9.48
C LEU A 110 -21.55 3.30 -8.33
N ALA A 111 -20.51 4.13 -8.37
CA ALA A 111 -19.70 4.55 -7.23
C ALA A 111 -19.73 6.09 -7.15
N LEU A 112 -20.66 6.66 -6.39
CA LEU A 112 -20.90 8.10 -6.35
C LEU A 112 -20.69 8.70 -4.96
N GLY A 113 -20.20 9.94 -4.92
CA GLY A 113 -19.95 10.70 -3.70
C GLY A 113 -19.13 9.92 -2.69
N GLY A 114 -19.62 9.80 -1.46
CA GLY A 114 -19.02 8.94 -0.42
C GLY A 114 -18.67 7.50 -0.84
N GLY A 115 -19.40 6.91 -1.82
CA GLY A 115 -19.08 5.62 -2.40
C GLY A 115 -17.80 5.65 -3.23
N PHE A 116 -17.59 6.72 -4.01
CA PHE A 116 -16.33 6.98 -4.69
C PHE A 116 -15.22 7.38 -3.71
N GLU A 117 -15.53 8.08 -2.62
CA GLU A 117 -14.55 8.40 -1.57
C GLU A 117 -13.98 7.14 -0.89
N VAL A 118 -14.80 6.08 -0.76
CA VAL A 118 -14.37 4.74 -0.32
C VAL A 118 -13.52 4.03 -1.39
N VAL A 119 -13.88 4.09 -2.67
CA VAL A 119 -13.04 3.57 -3.78
C VAL A 119 -11.67 4.27 -3.80
N LEU A 120 -11.64 5.60 -3.68
CA LEU A 120 -10.41 6.41 -3.60
C LEU A 120 -9.57 6.12 -2.35
N ALA A 121 -10.13 5.47 -1.33
CA ALA A 121 -9.39 5.04 -0.15
C ALA A 121 -8.71 3.67 -0.33
N CYS A 122 -9.20 2.81 -1.22
CA CYS A 122 -8.55 1.54 -1.57
C CYS A 122 -7.16 1.76 -2.21
N ASP A 123 -6.37 0.70 -2.33
CA ASP A 123 -5.03 0.76 -2.96
C ASP A 123 -5.10 0.55 -4.47
N LEU A 124 -6.05 -0.28 -4.93
CA LEU A 124 -6.23 -0.65 -6.33
C LEU A 124 -7.73 -0.70 -6.68
N VAL A 125 -8.06 -0.50 -7.95
CA VAL A 125 -9.44 -0.48 -8.45
C VAL A 125 -9.56 -1.31 -9.73
N VAL A 126 -10.45 -2.30 -9.69
CA VAL A 126 -10.99 -3.00 -10.86
C VAL A 126 -12.42 -2.51 -11.05
N ALA A 127 -12.77 -2.04 -12.24
CA ALA A 127 -14.11 -1.54 -12.55
C ALA A 127 -14.78 -2.34 -13.67
N ALA A 128 -16.08 -2.50 -13.58
CA ALA A 128 -16.93 -2.94 -14.67
C ALA A 128 -16.92 -1.93 -15.82
N GLU A 129 -17.13 -2.40 -17.05
CA GLU A 129 -17.38 -1.54 -18.21
C GLU A 129 -18.59 -0.61 -18.03
N ASP A 130 -19.56 -0.98 -17.20
CA ASP A 130 -20.75 -0.18 -16.86
C ASP A 130 -20.55 0.83 -15.72
N ALA A 131 -19.35 0.87 -15.13
CA ALA A 131 -19.11 1.65 -13.92
C ALA A 131 -19.15 3.16 -14.18
N GLN A 132 -19.82 3.90 -13.29
CA GLN A 132 -19.83 5.35 -13.25
C GLN A 132 -19.29 5.84 -11.90
N LEU A 133 -18.22 6.63 -11.94
CA LEU A 133 -17.52 7.15 -10.77
C LEU A 133 -17.60 8.68 -10.74
N GLY A 134 -17.89 9.29 -9.58
CA GLY A 134 -17.99 10.75 -9.51
C GLY A 134 -18.26 11.30 -8.11
N LEU A 135 -18.09 12.62 -7.95
CA LEU A 135 -18.30 13.36 -6.70
C LEU A 135 -19.39 14.45 -6.91
N PRO A 136 -20.68 14.07 -6.92
CA PRO A 136 -21.78 14.95 -7.29
C PRO A 136 -22.31 15.83 -6.13
N GLU A 137 -21.64 15.87 -4.98
CA GLU A 137 -22.11 16.57 -3.78
C GLU A 137 -22.46 18.05 -4.00
N THR A 138 -21.83 18.70 -4.99
CA THR A 138 -22.10 20.08 -5.37
C THR A 138 -23.49 20.29 -6.00
N GLU A 139 -24.12 19.27 -6.60
CA GLU A 139 -25.54 19.31 -7.03
C GLU A 139 -26.48 19.51 -5.84
N LEU A 140 -26.06 19.05 -4.65
CA LEU A 140 -26.82 19.13 -3.39
C LEU A 140 -26.45 20.38 -2.56
N GLY A 141 -25.58 21.25 -3.08
CA GLY A 141 -25.04 22.39 -2.32
C GLY A 141 -24.04 21.98 -1.23
N LEU A 142 -23.46 20.78 -1.32
CA LEU A 142 -22.49 20.21 -0.39
C LEU A 142 -21.11 20.05 -1.04
N ILE A 143 -20.16 19.48 -0.29
CA ILE A 143 -18.83 19.09 -0.80
C ILE A 143 -18.51 17.63 -0.44
N PRO A 144 -17.60 16.95 -1.16
CA PRO A 144 -17.13 15.62 -0.81
C PRO A 144 -16.43 15.65 0.56
N GLY A 145 -16.98 14.90 1.51
CA GLY A 145 -16.73 15.08 2.95
C GLY A 145 -15.87 14.01 3.60
N TRP A 146 -15.68 12.84 2.97
CA TRP A 146 -14.95 11.69 3.54
C TRP A 146 -13.49 11.62 3.02
N GLY A 147 -13.11 12.62 2.23
CA GLY A 147 -11.74 12.96 1.84
C GLY A 147 -11.47 12.90 0.33
N GLY A 148 -12.51 12.83 -0.50
CA GLY A 148 -12.45 12.85 -1.96
C GLY A 148 -11.76 14.11 -2.50
N THR A 149 -12.09 15.29 -1.94
CA THR A 149 -11.37 16.54 -2.25
C THR A 149 -9.85 16.43 -2.06
N GLN A 150 -9.39 15.60 -1.11
CA GLN A 150 -7.97 15.40 -0.81
C GLN A 150 -7.36 14.28 -1.65
N ARG A 151 -8.02 13.13 -1.74
CA ARG A 151 -7.52 11.94 -2.45
C ARG A 151 -7.55 12.13 -3.97
N LEU A 152 -8.65 12.64 -4.53
CA LEU A 152 -8.78 12.89 -5.97
C LEU A 152 -7.79 13.96 -6.46
N THR A 153 -7.59 15.02 -5.68
CA THR A 153 -6.60 16.09 -6.00
C THR A 153 -5.16 15.58 -6.00
N ARG A 154 -4.80 14.69 -5.06
CA ARG A 154 -3.48 14.03 -5.05
C ARG A 154 -3.28 13.07 -6.22
N LEU A 155 -4.36 12.43 -6.67
CA LEU A 155 -4.33 11.44 -7.75
C LEU A 155 -4.29 12.07 -9.15
N LEU A 156 -5.12 13.10 -9.40
CA LEU A 156 -5.32 13.68 -10.73
C LEU A 156 -4.78 15.11 -10.90
N GLY A 157 -4.27 15.70 -9.81
CA GLY A 157 -3.93 17.13 -9.76
C GLY A 157 -5.15 18.04 -9.61
N VAL A 158 -4.88 19.31 -9.31
CA VAL A 158 -5.90 20.31 -8.97
C VAL A 158 -6.95 20.50 -10.07
N HIS A 159 -6.54 20.62 -11.33
CA HIS A 159 -7.47 20.97 -12.41
C HIS A 159 -8.54 19.91 -12.69
N ARG A 160 -8.14 18.63 -12.80
CA ARG A 160 -9.10 17.51 -13.01
C ARG A 160 -9.99 17.28 -11.80
N ALA A 161 -9.45 17.42 -10.58
CA ALA A 161 -10.26 17.30 -9.37
C ALA A 161 -11.28 18.43 -9.26
N LEU A 162 -10.91 19.68 -9.57
CA LEU A 162 -11.83 20.81 -9.65
C LEU A 162 -12.86 20.64 -10.77
N GLU A 163 -12.46 20.19 -11.96
CA GLU A 163 -13.39 19.90 -13.07
C GLU A 163 -14.49 18.93 -12.62
N LEU A 164 -14.12 17.76 -12.09
CA LEU A 164 -15.07 16.74 -11.64
C LEU A 164 -15.94 17.22 -10.47
N ILE A 165 -15.37 17.88 -9.46
CA ILE A 165 -16.12 18.30 -8.25
C ILE A 165 -17.01 19.51 -8.53
N LEU A 166 -16.54 20.52 -9.27
CA LEU A 166 -17.31 21.74 -9.54
C LEU A 166 -18.42 21.53 -10.57
N THR A 167 -18.25 20.58 -11.50
CA THR A 167 -19.30 20.23 -12.49
C THR A 167 -20.21 19.10 -12.04
N ALA A 168 -19.94 18.47 -10.89
CA ALA A 168 -20.53 17.19 -10.47
C ALA A 168 -20.36 16.05 -11.51
N GLY A 169 -19.30 16.16 -12.32
CA GLY A 169 -19.01 15.28 -13.44
C GLY A 169 -18.83 13.82 -13.03
N ARG A 170 -19.24 12.92 -13.93
CA ARG A 170 -19.08 11.48 -13.80
C ARG A 170 -18.10 10.96 -14.85
N LEU A 171 -17.25 10.05 -14.44
CA LEU A 171 -16.35 9.27 -15.26
C LEU A 171 -17.04 7.95 -15.59
N ASP A 172 -17.04 7.55 -16.87
CA ASP A 172 -17.21 6.14 -17.21
C ASP A 172 -15.91 5.35 -16.91
N ALA A 173 -15.99 4.03 -16.94
CA ALA A 173 -14.88 3.15 -16.63
C ALA A 173 -13.65 3.34 -17.55
N ALA A 174 -13.88 3.66 -18.83
CA ALA A 174 -12.80 3.82 -19.82
C ALA A 174 -12.03 5.12 -19.59
N GLU A 175 -12.74 6.23 -19.36
CA GLU A 175 -12.14 7.51 -19.00
C GLU A 175 -11.47 7.44 -17.62
N ALA A 176 -12.12 6.83 -16.62
CA ALA A 176 -11.55 6.61 -15.29
C ALA A 176 -10.24 5.82 -15.36
N HIS A 177 -10.15 4.81 -16.25
CA HIS A 177 -8.91 4.09 -16.49
C HIS A 177 -7.86 4.97 -17.19
N ARG A 178 -8.24 5.66 -18.27
CA ARG A 178 -7.36 6.54 -19.06
C ARG A 178 -6.71 7.64 -18.22
N ILE A 179 -7.40 8.17 -17.21
CA ILE A 179 -6.87 9.22 -16.34
C ILE A 179 -6.20 8.71 -15.05
N GLY A 180 -6.21 7.39 -14.80
CA GLY A 180 -5.52 6.77 -13.68
C GLY A 180 -6.32 6.61 -12.37
N VAL A 181 -7.65 6.76 -12.42
CA VAL A 181 -8.54 6.42 -11.28
C VAL A 181 -8.74 4.91 -11.16
N VAL A 182 -8.85 4.22 -12.30
CA VAL A 182 -9.09 2.76 -12.38
C VAL A 182 -7.85 2.06 -12.92
N ASN A 183 -7.41 0.97 -12.27
CA ASN A 183 -6.24 0.22 -12.75
C ASN A 183 -6.61 -0.81 -13.84
N ARG A 184 -7.81 -1.40 -13.78
CA ARG A 184 -8.29 -2.41 -14.73
C ARG A 184 -9.77 -2.21 -15.02
N VAL A 185 -10.16 -2.31 -16.29
CA VAL A 185 -11.57 -2.42 -16.71
C VAL A 185 -11.84 -3.87 -17.13
N ARG A 186 -13.02 -4.38 -16.79
CA ARG A 186 -13.48 -5.75 -17.07
C ARG A 186 -14.96 -5.79 -17.43
N PRO A 187 -15.43 -6.82 -18.16
CA PRO A 187 -16.84 -7.17 -18.20
C PRO A 187 -17.40 -7.34 -16.78
N VAL A 188 -18.68 -7.01 -16.58
CA VAL A 188 -19.35 -7.01 -15.26
C VAL A 188 -19.11 -8.32 -14.48
N ASP A 189 -19.25 -9.47 -15.13
CA ASP A 189 -19.12 -10.78 -14.50
C ASP A 189 -17.67 -11.11 -14.07
N ASP A 190 -16.67 -10.48 -14.68
CA ASP A 190 -15.24 -10.73 -14.46
C ASP A 190 -14.60 -9.82 -13.39
N VAL A 191 -15.28 -8.74 -12.94
CA VAL A 191 -14.70 -7.74 -12.03
C VAL A 191 -14.28 -8.33 -10.68
N VAL A 192 -15.19 -9.06 -10.01
CA VAL A 192 -14.89 -9.69 -8.71
C VAL A 192 -13.90 -10.85 -8.87
N PRO A 193 -14.02 -11.75 -9.86
CA PRO A 193 -12.98 -12.74 -10.16
C PRO A 193 -11.58 -12.14 -10.40
N ASP A 194 -11.45 -11.07 -11.21
CA ASP A 194 -10.15 -10.41 -11.47
C ASP A 194 -9.60 -9.73 -10.21
N ALA A 195 -10.47 -9.08 -9.41
CA ALA A 195 -10.09 -8.46 -8.14
C ALA A 195 -9.65 -9.48 -7.09
N LEU A 196 -10.35 -10.62 -6.96
CA LEU A 196 -9.96 -11.73 -6.09
C LEU A 196 -8.62 -12.34 -6.52
N ALA A 197 -8.46 -12.67 -7.80
CA ALA A 197 -7.21 -13.20 -8.33
C ALA A 197 -6.03 -12.25 -8.13
N TRP A 198 -6.25 -10.93 -8.25
CA TRP A 198 -5.24 -9.93 -7.97
C TRP A 198 -4.92 -9.81 -6.47
N ALA A 199 -5.94 -9.84 -5.61
CA ALA A 199 -5.77 -9.86 -4.16
C ALA A 199 -5.03 -11.13 -3.68
N GLU A 200 -5.26 -12.29 -4.30
CA GLU A 200 -4.51 -13.52 -4.04
C GLU A 200 -3.03 -13.42 -4.47
N GLU A 201 -2.75 -12.81 -5.63
CA GLU A 201 -1.37 -12.57 -6.09
C GLU A 201 -0.60 -11.64 -5.13
N LEU A 202 -1.30 -10.67 -4.54
CA LEU A 202 -0.76 -9.76 -3.53
C LEU A 202 -0.59 -10.46 -2.17
N ALA A 203 -1.58 -11.25 -1.73
CA ALA A 203 -1.53 -12.08 -0.53
C ALA A 203 -0.40 -13.14 -0.55
N SER A 204 0.08 -13.50 -1.75
CA SER A 204 1.23 -14.37 -1.97
C SER A 204 2.59 -13.71 -1.66
N ARG A 205 2.65 -12.38 -1.46
CA ARG A 205 3.90 -11.64 -1.21
C ARG A 205 4.17 -11.45 0.28
N ALA A 206 5.37 -10.97 0.62
CA ALA A 206 5.76 -10.65 1.99
C ALA A 206 4.87 -9.53 2.58
N PRO A 207 4.02 -9.80 3.60
CA PRO A 207 3.00 -8.84 4.04
C PRO A 207 3.61 -7.57 4.64
N HIS A 208 4.69 -7.68 5.41
CA HIS A 208 5.40 -6.52 5.97
C HIS A 208 5.98 -5.61 4.88
N ALA A 209 6.47 -6.18 3.77
CA ALA A 209 7.00 -5.40 2.66
C ALA A 209 5.90 -4.63 1.91
N LEU A 210 4.73 -5.24 1.72
CA LEU A 210 3.56 -4.57 1.14
C LEU A 210 3.04 -3.43 2.04
N ALA A 211 2.92 -3.68 3.35
CA ALA A 211 2.51 -2.67 4.33
C ALA A 211 3.45 -1.45 4.35
N ALA A 212 4.77 -1.71 4.31
CA ALA A 212 5.80 -0.68 4.24
C ALA A 212 5.77 0.11 2.92
N ALA A 213 5.64 -0.58 1.78
CA ALA A 213 5.54 0.08 0.47
C ALA A 213 4.30 0.98 0.38
N LYS A 214 3.12 0.48 0.81
CA LYS A 214 1.88 1.26 0.92
C LYS A 214 2.07 2.50 1.79
N THR A 215 2.76 2.37 2.93
CA THR A 215 3.09 3.48 3.83
C THR A 215 3.97 4.54 3.16
N ALA A 216 5.04 4.13 2.46
CA ALA A 216 5.97 5.05 1.79
C ALA A 216 5.28 5.78 0.62
N VAL A 217 4.56 5.06 -0.25
CA VAL A 217 3.83 5.64 -1.40
C VAL A 217 2.76 6.63 -0.94
N ARG A 218 1.99 6.30 0.11
CA ARG A 218 0.97 7.23 0.64
C ARG A 218 1.58 8.45 1.33
N ALA A 219 2.76 8.32 1.95
CA ALA A 219 3.50 9.47 2.47
C ALA A 219 4.00 10.39 1.35
N ALA A 220 4.53 9.84 0.24
CA ALA A 220 4.91 10.62 -0.94
C ALA A 220 3.71 11.37 -1.54
N ALA A 221 2.57 10.70 -1.73
CA ALA A 221 1.33 11.31 -2.20
C ALA A 221 0.76 12.38 -1.24
N ALA A 222 1.06 12.29 0.06
CA ALA A 222 0.72 13.32 1.05
C ALA A 222 1.68 14.51 1.08
N GLY A 223 2.76 14.51 0.27
CA GLY A 223 3.72 15.61 0.17
C GLY A 223 4.90 15.54 1.14
N ALA A 224 5.34 14.34 1.55
CA ALA A 224 6.43 14.16 2.52
C ALA A 224 7.80 14.75 2.10
N GLY A 225 8.03 15.02 0.81
CA GLY A 225 9.28 15.56 0.29
C GLY A 225 10.49 14.71 0.66
N GLU A 226 11.62 15.36 0.97
CA GLU A 226 12.89 14.69 1.35
C GLU A 226 12.76 13.74 2.55
N GLN A 227 11.87 14.04 3.50
CA GLN A 227 11.63 13.14 4.66
C GLN A 227 10.98 11.82 4.23
N GLY A 228 10.32 11.79 3.06
CA GLY A 228 9.82 10.57 2.43
C GLY A 228 10.95 9.58 2.13
N PHE A 229 12.06 10.02 1.54
CA PHE A 229 13.21 9.16 1.22
C PHE A 229 13.94 8.64 2.46
N VAL A 230 14.02 9.45 3.52
CA VAL A 230 14.58 9.01 4.82
C VAL A 230 13.73 7.87 5.39
N ARG A 231 12.40 8.06 5.45
CA ARG A 231 11.46 7.05 5.94
C ARG A 231 11.39 5.80 5.07
N GLU A 232 11.48 5.94 3.75
CA GLU A 232 11.56 4.80 2.82
C GLU A 232 12.78 3.92 3.11
N ARG A 233 13.95 4.53 3.32
CA ARG A 233 15.18 3.81 3.67
C ARG A 233 15.08 3.14 5.04
N GLU A 234 14.48 3.79 6.04
CA GLU A 234 14.24 3.19 7.36
C GLU A 234 13.33 1.96 7.27
N LEU A 235 12.23 2.06 6.51
CA LEU A 235 11.32 0.94 6.25
C LEU A 235 12.04 -0.22 5.55
N LEU A 236 12.83 0.07 4.50
CA LEU A 236 13.64 -0.93 3.78
C LEU A 236 14.64 -1.64 4.70
N LEU A 237 15.40 -0.88 5.50
CA LEU A 237 16.39 -1.45 6.43
C LEU A 237 15.73 -2.28 7.55
N GLY A 238 14.54 -1.87 8.02
CA GLY A 238 13.74 -2.64 8.98
C GLY A 238 13.16 -3.95 8.42
N LEU A 239 12.96 -4.05 7.09
CA LEU A 239 12.50 -5.26 6.43
C LEU A 239 13.62 -6.29 6.19
N HIS A 240 14.84 -5.85 5.90
CA HIS A 240 15.96 -6.74 5.59
C HIS A 240 16.24 -7.84 6.65
N PRO A 241 16.11 -7.62 7.98
CA PRO A 241 16.30 -8.69 8.96
C PRO A 241 15.11 -9.65 9.11
N THR A 242 13.93 -9.36 8.55
CA THR A 242 12.73 -10.22 8.67
C THR A 242 12.94 -11.59 8.00
N ALA A 243 12.08 -12.57 8.31
CA ALA A 243 12.16 -13.89 7.69
C ALA A 243 12.02 -13.79 6.15
N ASP A 244 11.00 -13.08 5.68
CA ASP A 244 10.75 -12.84 4.25
C ASP A 244 11.91 -12.08 3.57
N GLY A 245 12.50 -11.09 4.26
CA GLY A 245 13.63 -10.31 3.75
C GLY A 245 14.90 -11.16 3.57
N VAL A 246 15.19 -12.04 4.53
CA VAL A 246 16.32 -12.98 4.44
C VAL A 246 16.07 -14.05 3.37
N GLU A 247 14.86 -14.59 3.25
CA GLU A 247 14.50 -15.53 2.18
C GLU A 247 14.63 -14.88 0.79
N GLY A 248 14.08 -13.67 0.62
CA GLY A 248 14.08 -12.95 -0.66
C GLY A 248 15.45 -12.48 -1.13
N CYS A 249 16.36 -12.15 -0.22
CA CYS A 249 17.74 -11.75 -0.54
C CYS A 249 18.71 -12.94 -0.66
N ALA A 250 18.29 -14.17 -0.37
CA ALA A 250 19.17 -15.35 -0.45
C ALA A 250 19.61 -15.62 -1.91
N PRO A 251 20.89 -15.93 -2.18
CA PRO A 251 21.38 -16.17 -3.54
C PRO A 251 20.61 -17.27 -4.28
N SER A 252 19.90 -16.89 -5.34
CA SER A 252 19.02 -17.76 -6.13
C SER A 252 19.78 -18.59 -7.17
N TRP A 253 20.62 -19.52 -6.70
CA TRP A 253 21.30 -20.48 -7.56
C TRP A 253 20.30 -21.43 -8.25
N GLY A 254 19.88 -21.08 -9.48
CA GLY A 254 19.35 -22.04 -10.46
C GLY A 254 17.83 -22.29 -10.49
N SER A 255 17.01 -21.66 -9.65
CA SER A 255 15.54 -21.79 -9.75
C SER A 255 14.80 -20.49 -9.44
N GLY A 256 14.06 -19.96 -10.41
CA GLY A 256 13.24 -18.75 -10.26
C GLY A 256 12.01 -19.00 -9.39
N ARG A 257 12.17 -18.94 -8.06
CA ARG A 257 11.07 -18.94 -7.10
C ARG A 257 10.57 -17.51 -6.83
N ARG A 258 9.25 -17.38 -6.67
CA ARG A 258 8.65 -16.28 -5.91
C ARG A 258 8.86 -16.58 -4.42
N CYS A 259 9.12 -15.57 -3.59
CA CYS A 259 9.12 -15.75 -2.13
C CYS A 259 7.76 -16.31 -1.71
N SER A 260 7.76 -17.36 -0.89
CA SER A 260 6.54 -17.96 -0.38
C SER A 260 6.31 -17.46 1.05
N ALA A 261 5.36 -16.54 1.24
CA ALA A 261 5.01 -16.04 2.57
C ALA A 261 4.62 -17.22 3.48
N GLY A 262 5.52 -17.59 4.39
CA GLY A 262 5.58 -18.93 4.98
C GLY A 262 4.36 -19.30 5.81
N GLY A 263 3.56 -20.24 5.30
CA GLY A 263 2.67 -21.09 6.09
C GLY A 263 3.27 -22.50 6.18
N SER A 264 3.39 -23.06 7.39
CA SER A 264 3.97 -24.39 7.61
C SER A 264 3.00 -25.51 7.19
N GLY A 265 2.94 -25.77 5.89
CA GLY A 265 2.15 -26.86 5.30
C GLY A 265 3.02 -27.85 4.52
N SER A 266 3.07 -29.10 4.95
CA SER A 266 3.80 -30.17 4.27
C SER A 266 3.07 -30.60 2.97
N GLY A 267 3.40 -29.93 1.86
CA GLY A 267 2.89 -30.25 0.51
C GLY A 267 3.95 -30.96 -0.33
N VAL A 268 3.66 -32.18 -0.78
CA VAL A 268 4.55 -32.99 -1.62
C VAL A 268 4.71 -32.35 -3.01
N LEU A 269 5.96 -32.05 -3.40
CA LEU A 269 6.29 -31.56 -4.74
C LEU A 269 6.12 -32.68 -5.78
N ALA A 270 5.07 -32.60 -6.58
CA ALA A 270 4.92 -33.41 -7.79
C ALA A 270 5.91 -32.92 -8.87
N THR A 271 6.85 -33.78 -9.26
CA THR A 271 7.82 -33.50 -10.31
C THR A 271 7.22 -33.76 -11.70
N THR A 272 7.24 -32.76 -12.58
CA THR A 272 6.98 -32.94 -14.01
C THR A 272 8.31 -33.09 -14.78
N PRO A 273 8.45 -34.09 -15.68
CA PRO A 273 9.70 -34.33 -16.39
C PRO A 273 9.87 -33.41 -17.61
N ARG A 274 11.11 -32.96 -17.84
CA ARG A 274 11.53 -32.23 -19.06
C ARG A 274 12.06 -33.19 -20.12
N HIS A 275 11.48 -33.18 -21.32
CA HIS A 275 12.11 -33.47 -22.61
C HIS A 275 11.57 -32.45 -23.64
N GLY A 276 12.25 -32.04 -24.71
CA GLY A 276 13.50 -32.56 -25.30
C GLY A 276 14.43 -31.46 -25.86
N HIS A 277 15.31 -31.87 -26.78
CA HIS A 277 16.57 -31.20 -27.11
C HIS A 277 16.50 -30.05 -28.14
N LEU A 278 17.60 -29.28 -28.16
CA LEU A 278 17.99 -28.32 -29.19
C LEU A 278 17.88 -28.86 -30.61
N GLU A 279 17.58 -27.96 -31.54
CA GLU A 279 18.28 -27.94 -32.83
C GLU A 279 18.60 -26.49 -33.24
N CYS A 280 19.75 -26.31 -33.87
CA CYS A 280 20.30 -25.02 -34.28
C CYS A 280 20.57 -25.08 -35.78
N CYS A 281 19.98 -24.18 -36.55
CA CYS A 281 20.23 -24.06 -37.99
C CYS A 281 20.41 -22.58 -38.38
N THR A 282 21.48 -22.31 -39.10
CA THR A 282 21.92 -20.98 -39.54
C THR A 282 21.42 -20.64 -40.95
N HIS A 283 21.30 -19.32 -41.20
CA HIS A 283 21.18 -18.61 -42.49
C HIS A 283 20.78 -19.38 -43.77
N HIS A 284 19.73 -18.86 -44.43
CA HIS A 284 19.87 -18.42 -45.83
C HIS A 284 19.00 -17.18 -46.13
N ASP A 285 19.61 -16.19 -46.77
CA ASP A 285 18.93 -15.06 -47.43
C ASP A 285 18.80 -15.40 -48.92
N SER A 286 17.63 -15.19 -49.52
CA SER A 286 17.51 -14.95 -50.98
C SER A 286 16.10 -14.55 -51.44
N SER A 287 15.94 -13.24 -51.64
CA SER A 287 15.46 -12.65 -52.90
C SER A 287 13.95 -12.60 -53.27
N ARG A 288 13.56 -11.39 -53.73
CA ARG A 288 12.60 -11.07 -54.83
C ARG A 288 11.08 -11.18 -54.60
N ASP A 289 10.50 -10.05 -54.20
CA ASP A 289 9.28 -9.50 -54.83
C ASP A 289 9.56 -9.19 -56.33
N PRO A 290 8.58 -9.34 -57.25
CA PRO A 290 7.87 -8.14 -57.73
C PRO A 290 6.39 -8.35 -58.13
N ARG A 291 5.47 -7.53 -57.59
CA ARG A 291 4.32 -7.02 -58.38
C ARG A 291 3.67 -5.71 -57.89
N SER A 292 4.37 -4.61 -58.18
CA SER A 292 3.85 -3.28 -58.55
C SER A 292 2.32 -3.00 -58.55
N ARG A 293 1.92 -1.90 -57.90
CA ARG A 293 1.33 -0.74 -58.60
C ARG A 293 1.47 0.54 -57.78
N ALA A 294 1.94 1.61 -58.43
CA ALA A 294 2.18 2.91 -57.82
C ALA A 294 1.21 3.98 -58.34
N ILE A 295 0.91 4.98 -57.53
CA ILE A 295 0.50 6.33 -57.97
C ILE A 295 1.27 7.36 -57.12
N GLN A 296 1.87 8.33 -57.80
CA GLN A 296 2.65 9.48 -57.30
C GLN A 296 2.69 10.52 -58.45
N PRO A 297 3.21 11.76 -58.26
CA PRO A 297 3.26 12.60 -57.04
C PRO A 297 2.85 14.08 -57.32
N GLY A 298 2.97 14.96 -56.32
CA GLY A 298 3.05 16.41 -56.48
C GLY A 298 4.26 16.97 -55.74
N VAL A 299 5.05 17.86 -56.37
CA VAL A 299 6.37 18.30 -55.88
C VAL A 299 6.49 19.82 -55.82
N SER A 300 7.15 20.33 -54.78
CA SER A 300 7.86 21.63 -54.80
C SER A 300 9.03 21.60 -53.80
N LYS A 301 10.18 22.20 -54.14
CA LYS A 301 11.44 22.20 -53.37
C LYS A 301 11.98 23.63 -53.15
N ARG A 302 12.70 23.82 -52.03
CA ARG A 302 13.90 24.69 -51.81
C ARG A 302 14.18 24.73 -50.28
N THR A 303 15.38 24.77 -49.67
CA THR A 303 16.78 24.33 -49.91
C THR A 303 17.66 25.04 -48.86
N GLY A 304 18.59 24.34 -48.19
CA GLY A 304 19.61 24.90 -47.28
C GLY A 304 19.15 25.08 -45.81
N GLY A 305 19.96 24.86 -44.78
CA GLY A 305 21.35 24.38 -44.68
C GLY A 305 21.76 24.26 -43.20
N ALA A 306 22.71 23.38 -42.83
CA ALA A 306 23.15 23.18 -41.44
C ALA A 306 24.15 24.27 -40.96
N PRO A 307 24.43 24.41 -39.65
CA PRO A 307 25.46 23.55 -39.03
C PRO A 307 25.19 23.12 -37.57
N THR A 308 26.12 22.31 -37.06
CA THR A 308 26.19 21.66 -35.74
C THR A 308 26.82 22.51 -34.62
N SER A 309 26.48 22.24 -33.36
CA SER A 309 27.41 22.37 -32.22
C SER A 309 27.05 21.46 -31.04
N ASP A 310 28.07 20.76 -30.51
CA ASP A 310 27.99 19.98 -29.28
C ASP A 310 28.05 20.87 -28.03
N VAL A 311 27.38 20.47 -26.95
CA VAL A 311 27.66 20.98 -25.59
C VAL A 311 27.77 19.81 -24.61
N ARG A 312 28.97 19.63 -24.04
CA ARG A 312 29.22 18.69 -22.94
C ARG A 312 28.77 19.29 -21.62
N TRP A 313 28.12 18.50 -20.77
CA TRP A 313 27.95 18.84 -19.36
C TRP A 313 29.17 18.38 -18.56
N VAL A 314 29.76 19.30 -17.78
CA VAL A 314 30.86 19.02 -16.84
C VAL A 314 30.32 19.15 -15.43
N SER A 315 30.52 18.11 -14.63
CA SER A 315 30.24 18.11 -13.19
C SER A 315 31.21 19.03 -12.45
N ASN A 316 30.72 19.79 -11.46
CA ASN A 316 31.60 20.34 -10.42
C ASN A 316 30.92 20.34 -9.05
N VAL A 317 31.60 19.75 -8.08
CA VAL A 317 31.30 19.78 -6.64
C VAL A 317 32.49 20.45 -5.97
N SER A 318 32.28 21.46 -5.13
CA SER A 318 33.28 21.92 -4.15
C SER A 318 32.66 22.79 -3.05
N ASN A 319 33.06 22.52 -1.82
CA ASN A 319 32.70 23.27 -0.61
C ASN A 319 33.44 24.61 -0.50
N ALA A 320 32.86 25.57 0.23
CA ALA A 320 33.62 26.51 1.06
C ALA A 320 32.76 27.02 2.25
N LEU A 321 33.38 27.22 3.41
CA LEU A 321 32.80 27.80 4.63
C LEU A 321 33.22 29.28 4.80
N ALA A 322 32.56 30.00 5.73
CA ALA A 322 32.63 31.43 6.07
C ALA A 322 34.04 31.93 6.56
N PRO A 323 34.32 33.24 6.92
CA PRO A 323 33.43 34.24 7.58
C PRO A 323 33.63 35.78 7.29
N THR A 324 32.72 36.63 7.84
CA THR A 324 32.82 38.07 8.33
C THR A 324 33.56 39.16 7.48
N ASP A 325 33.22 40.46 7.39
CA ASP A 325 32.65 41.44 8.34
C ASP A 325 31.93 42.66 7.61
N PRO A 326 31.88 43.97 8.03
CA PRO A 326 30.60 44.69 8.27
C PRO A 326 30.32 45.98 7.43
N GLY A 327 29.11 46.58 7.56
CA GLY A 327 28.91 48.04 7.32
C GLY A 327 27.57 48.53 6.71
N LEU A 328 26.61 48.90 7.57
CA LEU A 328 25.60 50.01 7.57
C LEU A 328 25.29 50.87 6.29
N PRO A 329 24.09 51.55 6.17
CA PRO A 329 23.26 52.08 7.28
C PRO A 329 21.71 51.91 7.21
N GLU A 330 21.06 52.36 8.29
CA GLU A 330 19.62 52.30 8.57
C GLU A 330 18.73 53.29 7.77
N VAL A 331 17.42 53.00 7.68
CA VAL A 331 16.36 53.99 7.38
C VAL A 331 15.18 53.83 8.35
N ARG A 332 14.60 54.96 8.79
CA ARG A 332 13.62 55.16 9.87
C ARG A 332 12.70 56.34 9.49
N HIS A 333 11.46 56.54 9.95
CA HIS A 333 10.46 55.81 10.76
C HIS A 333 9.05 56.30 10.29
N PRO A 334 7.93 55.59 10.53
CA PRO A 334 7.09 55.97 11.69
C PRO A 334 6.38 54.82 12.41
N ALA A 335 5.96 55.08 13.65
CA ALA A 335 5.29 54.13 14.56
C ALA A 335 3.80 54.46 14.75
N LEU A 336 2.99 53.43 15.04
CA LEU A 336 1.62 53.49 15.58
C LEU A 336 1.37 52.22 16.45
N PRO A 337 0.37 52.21 17.36
CA PRO A 337 0.68 52.12 18.80
C PRO A 337 0.46 50.75 19.48
N ASP A 338 0.89 50.70 20.74
CA ASP A 338 0.83 49.55 21.63
C ASP A 338 -0.58 48.98 21.85
N SER A 339 -0.70 47.66 21.66
CA SER A 339 -1.58 46.82 22.48
C SER A 339 -0.93 45.45 22.68
N ALA A 340 -0.28 45.28 23.85
CA ALA A 340 0.41 44.05 24.18
C ALA A 340 -0.57 42.96 24.61
N VAL A 341 -0.67 41.88 23.83
CA VAL A 341 -1.10 40.56 24.31
C VAL A 341 -0.01 39.56 23.96
N SER A 342 0.53 38.93 24.99
CA SER A 342 1.72 38.09 24.93
C SER A 342 1.47 36.77 24.21
N VAL A 343 2.03 36.62 23.00
CA VAL A 343 2.12 35.32 22.33
C VAL A 343 3.31 34.56 22.89
N GLY A 344 3.05 33.62 23.81
CA GLY A 344 4.06 32.70 24.31
C GLY A 344 4.55 31.75 23.22
N THR A 345 5.85 31.74 22.95
CA THR A 345 6.49 30.73 22.10
C THR A 345 6.44 29.35 22.75
N ALA A 346 5.57 28.48 22.24
CA ALA A 346 5.58 27.06 22.59
C ALA A 346 6.61 26.30 21.70
N PRO A 347 7.53 25.53 22.28
CA PRO A 347 8.47 24.71 21.49
C PRO A 347 7.77 23.54 20.81
N GLY A 348 8.33 23.09 19.69
CA GLY A 348 7.69 22.12 18.80
C GLY A 348 7.34 20.78 19.47
N MET A 349 6.05 20.46 19.51
CA MET A 349 5.57 19.10 19.73
C MET A 349 5.87 18.25 18.49
N TRP A 350 7.00 17.54 18.53
CA TRP A 350 7.19 16.35 17.72
C TRP A 350 6.17 15.31 18.19
N PHE A 351 5.21 14.95 17.34
CA PHE A 351 4.31 13.83 17.61
C PHE A 351 5.13 12.54 17.62
N SER A 352 5.52 12.07 18.81
CA SER A 352 6.09 10.75 19.05
C SER A 352 5.02 9.65 18.95
N HIS A 353 4.28 9.62 17.84
CA HIS A 353 3.60 8.43 17.41
C HIS A 353 4.58 7.62 16.58
N THR A 354 5.24 6.65 17.22
CA THR A 354 5.76 5.48 16.50
C THR A 354 4.56 4.89 15.77
N PRO A 355 4.52 4.89 14.43
CA PRO A 355 3.40 4.26 13.75
C PRO A 355 3.45 2.76 14.01
N VAL A 356 2.28 2.12 14.10
CA VAL A 356 2.15 0.66 14.29
C VAL A 356 2.98 -0.13 13.27
N SER A 357 3.28 0.50 12.11
CA SER A 357 4.19 0.04 11.06
C SER A 357 5.67 -0.14 11.46
N LEU A 358 6.09 0.10 12.71
CA LEU A 358 7.44 -0.26 13.21
C LEU A 358 7.43 -1.06 14.52
N GLU A 359 6.31 -1.14 15.24
CA GLU A 359 6.24 -1.97 16.46
C GLU A 359 6.49 -3.44 16.18
N TRP A 360 6.07 -3.94 15.01
CA TRP A 360 6.31 -5.34 14.61
C TRP A 360 7.81 -5.63 14.42
N ALA A 361 8.56 -4.70 13.80
CA ALA A 361 10.00 -4.87 13.55
C ALA A 361 10.78 -4.94 14.85
N SER A 362 10.52 -3.99 15.77
CA SER A 362 11.11 -3.98 17.11
C SER A 362 10.77 -5.24 17.93
N ARG A 363 9.54 -5.77 17.79
CA ARG A 363 9.12 -7.01 18.47
C ARG A 363 9.80 -8.26 17.87
N GLU A 364 9.92 -8.38 16.55
CA GLU A 364 10.57 -9.54 15.92
C GLU A 364 12.08 -9.55 16.20
N ILE A 365 12.74 -8.39 16.15
CA ILE A 365 14.15 -8.24 16.56
C ILE A 365 14.32 -8.66 18.03
N ALA A 366 13.51 -8.13 18.95
CA ALA A 366 13.58 -8.50 20.37
C ALA A 366 13.30 -9.99 20.64
N LEU A 367 12.45 -10.64 19.85
CA LEU A 367 12.21 -12.09 19.93
C LEU A 367 13.43 -12.90 19.44
N ARG A 368 14.11 -12.44 18.38
CA ARG A 368 15.35 -13.07 17.89
C ARG A 368 16.53 -12.87 18.82
N GLU A 369 16.68 -11.70 19.42
CA GLU A 369 17.70 -11.45 20.45
C GLU A 369 17.49 -12.39 21.65
N ARG A 370 16.25 -12.55 22.13
CA ARG A 370 15.91 -13.53 23.18
C ARG A 370 16.20 -14.98 22.75
N ALA A 371 15.93 -15.34 21.50
CA ALA A 371 16.21 -16.68 20.98
C ALA A 371 17.73 -16.96 20.84
N ASN A 372 18.52 -15.96 20.42
CA ASN A 372 19.98 -16.07 20.32
C ASN A 372 20.66 -16.12 21.70
N VAL A 373 20.14 -15.40 22.69
CA VAL A 373 20.60 -15.49 24.10
C VAL A 373 20.41 -16.89 24.70
N HIS A 374 19.60 -17.77 24.08
CA HIS A 374 19.45 -19.18 24.48
C HIS A 374 20.21 -20.17 23.58
N ARG A 375 21.06 -19.69 22.66
CA ARG A 375 21.99 -20.51 21.86
C ARG A 375 23.43 -20.00 21.96
N GLY A 376 23.91 -19.80 23.18
CA GLY A 376 25.33 -19.53 23.43
C GLY A 376 26.17 -20.80 23.28
N GLU A 377 26.83 -20.97 22.14
CA GLU A 377 27.98 -21.88 22.05
C GLU A 377 29.14 -21.34 22.91
N PRO A 378 29.94 -22.19 23.57
CA PRO A 378 31.05 -21.75 24.39
C PRO A 378 32.24 -21.29 23.52
N SER A 379 32.64 -20.03 23.65
CA SER A 379 33.81 -19.46 22.98
C SER A 379 35.09 -20.27 23.25
N PRO A 380 35.93 -20.52 22.22
CA PRO A 380 37.21 -21.20 22.42
C PRO A 380 38.22 -20.27 23.13
N GLY A 381 38.65 -20.66 24.33
CA GLY A 381 39.67 -19.94 25.09
C GLY A 381 41.05 -19.94 24.41
N PRO A 382 41.93 -18.97 24.75
CA PRO A 382 43.21 -18.79 24.06
C PRO A 382 44.19 -19.93 24.37
N ARG A 383 44.82 -20.47 23.32
CA ARG A 383 45.89 -21.47 23.45
C ARG A 383 47.18 -20.79 23.97
N THR A 384 47.65 -21.19 25.14
CA THR A 384 49.02 -20.94 25.59
C THR A 384 49.82 -22.24 25.62
N SER A 385 51.05 -22.18 25.11
CA SER A 385 51.95 -23.32 25.00
C SER A 385 53.07 -23.24 26.04
N ALA A 386 53.15 -24.18 26.99
CA ALA A 386 54.40 -24.51 27.68
C ALA A 386 54.34 -25.86 28.43
N GLY A 387 55.26 -26.76 28.05
CA GLY A 387 56.04 -27.66 28.92
C GLY A 387 55.43 -28.32 30.18
N GLY A 388 55.39 -29.65 30.15
CA GLY A 388 56.34 -30.39 31.02
C GLY A 388 55.81 -31.29 32.15
N ARG A 389 55.70 -32.59 31.81
CA ARG A 389 56.11 -33.76 32.63
C ARG A 389 55.32 -34.15 33.92
N ARG A 390 54.84 -35.41 33.85
CA ARG A 390 54.96 -36.53 34.83
C ARG A 390 53.85 -36.81 35.87
N ALA A 391 53.50 -38.11 35.87
CA ALA A 391 53.29 -39.02 37.01
C ALA A 391 51.92 -39.13 37.72
N THR A 392 51.12 -40.09 37.23
CA THR A 392 50.54 -41.21 38.02
C THR A 392 50.11 -41.00 39.49
N ARG A 393 48.81 -41.19 39.77
CA ARG A 393 48.34 -42.29 40.66
C ARG A 393 46.82 -42.56 40.57
N ARG A 394 46.45 -43.77 40.99
CA ARG A 394 45.07 -44.33 41.13
C ARG A 394 44.42 -43.91 42.47
N MET A 395 43.16 -44.35 42.62
CA MET A 395 42.33 -44.47 43.85
C MET A 395 41.47 -43.24 44.18
N LEU A 396 40.24 -43.37 44.70
CA LEU A 396 39.59 -44.54 45.33
C LEU A 396 38.11 -44.73 44.93
N CYS A 397 37.61 -45.93 45.17
CA CYS A 397 36.20 -46.33 45.04
C CYS A 397 35.43 -46.10 46.36
N ARG A 398 34.13 -45.82 46.28
CA ARG A 398 33.13 -46.29 47.27
C ARG A 398 31.78 -46.54 46.58
N GLN A 399 31.22 -47.71 46.85
CA GLN A 399 29.83 -48.09 46.56
C GLN A 399 29.01 -47.91 47.83
N ASP A 400 27.69 -47.69 47.67
CA ASP A 400 26.56 -48.03 48.54
C ASP A 400 25.30 -47.48 47.81
N GLY A 401 24.11 -48.09 47.71
CA GLY A 401 23.67 -49.45 48.07
C GLY A 401 22.15 -49.53 48.30
N TRP A 402 21.36 -49.98 47.31
CA TRP A 402 19.90 -50.33 47.40
C TRP A 402 18.94 -49.15 47.81
N ALA A 403 17.59 -49.20 47.70
CA ALA A 403 16.62 -50.27 47.39
C ALA A 403 15.40 -49.77 46.57
N ALA A 404 14.43 -50.67 46.34
CA ALA A 404 13.30 -50.62 45.40
C ALA A 404 12.10 -49.68 45.70
N HIS A 405 11.29 -49.49 44.62
CA HIS A 405 9.84 -49.17 44.54
C HIS A 405 8.96 -50.00 45.52
N PRO A 406 7.69 -49.63 45.86
CA PRO A 406 6.61 -49.09 44.99
C PRO A 406 5.92 -47.80 45.53
N SER A 407 4.96 -47.14 44.87
CA SER A 407 3.90 -47.60 43.96
C SER A 407 3.49 -46.51 42.96
#